data_AF-A0A3A8GK75-F1
#
_entry.id   AF-A0A3A8GK75-F1
#
_cell.length_a   1.000
_cell.length_b   1.000
_cell.length_c   1.000
_cell.angle_alpha   90.00
_cell.angle_beta   90.00
_cell.angle_gamma   90.00
#
_symmetry.space_group_name_H-M   'P 1'
#
loop_
_entity.id
_entity.type
_entity.pdbx_description
1 polymer ?
#
loop_
_entity_poly.entity_id
_entity_poly.type
_entity_poly.pdbx_seq_one_letter_code
_entity_poly.pdbx_strand_id
1 'polypeptide(L)'
;MDKAARAAATAGATMKLLEAADVARIEHLLVECAKEADFIVNEREYGQGRYPDDKECLRVVGHDKNGDPIRRQAELGTMKHDVAFACVRREILRLFPENVSIEPRYSGDASAGGPTLTRIWTGSNKPDIVLHATGQALQIQCIFDFKFPCTLSGKSQPLASSETRKQMARYKDLGGKCKPAIITPQFGVLRE
;
A
#
# COMPACT_ATOMS: atom_id res chain seq x y z
N MET A 1 11.22 -53.21 22.64
CA MET A 1 10.03 -52.36 22.72
C MET A 1 10.31 -51.27 23.73
N ASP A 2 10.25 -49.98 23.47
CA ASP A 2 10.59 -49.20 22.28
C ASP A 2 11.01 -47.85 22.85
N LYS A 3 12.13 -47.31 22.38
CA LYS A 3 12.45 -45.89 22.58
C LYS A 3 11.37 -45.13 21.82
N ALA A 4 10.33 -44.70 22.52
CA ALA A 4 9.34 -43.79 21.98
C ALA A 4 10.05 -42.46 21.67
N ALA A 5 10.52 -42.35 20.43
CA ALA A 5 10.98 -41.12 19.83
C ALA A 5 9.79 -40.16 19.80
N ARG A 6 9.72 -39.27 20.80
CA ARG A 6 9.02 -38.00 20.64
C ARG A 6 9.82 -37.18 19.62
N ALA A 7 9.54 -37.40 18.34
CA ALA A 7 9.88 -36.45 17.31
C ALA A 7 8.96 -35.23 17.55
N ALA A 8 9.49 -34.20 18.20
CA ALA A 8 8.92 -32.88 18.10
C ALA A 8 9.10 -32.45 16.63
N ALA A 9 8.03 -32.53 15.84
CA ALA A 9 7.98 -31.83 14.56
C ALA A 9 8.00 -30.34 14.88
N THR A 10 9.19 -29.73 14.96
CA THR A 10 9.32 -28.30 14.76
C THR A 10 8.90 -28.03 13.33
N ALA A 11 7.64 -27.64 13.16
CA ALA A 11 7.16 -27.05 11.91
C ALA A 11 7.96 -25.76 11.69
N GLY A 12 9.12 -25.87 11.04
CA GLY A 12 9.73 -24.72 10.39
C GLY A 12 8.73 -24.26 9.34
N ALA A 13 8.07 -23.12 9.58
CA ALA A 13 7.22 -22.49 8.59
C ALA A 13 7.99 -22.41 7.28
N THR A 14 7.58 -23.21 6.30
CA THR A 14 8.31 -23.30 5.05
C THR A 14 8.15 -21.95 4.37
N MET A 15 9.28 -21.31 4.09
CA MET A 15 9.35 -19.98 3.50
C MET A 15 8.77 -20.02 2.08
N LYS A 16 7.46 -19.86 1.94
CA LYS A 16 6.78 -19.93 0.65
C LYS A 16 6.42 -18.53 0.16
N LEU A 17 6.76 -18.25 -1.10
CA LEU A 17 6.27 -17.08 -1.80
C LEU A 17 4.85 -17.31 -2.31
N LEU A 18 4.09 -16.24 -2.49
CA LEU A 18 2.78 -16.32 -3.12
C LEU A 18 2.93 -16.76 -4.58
N GLU A 19 2.04 -17.64 -5.03
CA GLU A 19 1.99 -18.03 -6.44
C GLU A 19 1.39 -16.87 -7.28
N ALA A 20 1.56 -16.92 -8.60
CA ALA A 20 1.03 -15.88 -9.48
C ALA A 20 -0.49 -15.67 -9.34
N ALA A 21 -1.25 -16.75 -9.12
CA ALA A 21 -2.69 -16.68 -8.90
C ALA A 21 -3.05 -15.98 -7.58
N ASP A 22 -2.26 -16.19 -6.52
CA ASP A 22 -2.46 -15.52 -5.24
C ASP A 22 -2.16 -14.02 -5.36
N VAL A 23 -1.06 -13.66 -6.03
CA VAL A 23 -0.71 -12.26 -6.29
C VAL A 23 -1.81 -11.57 -7.10
N ALA A 24 -2.30 -12.19 -8.17
CA ALA A 24 -3.39 -11.65 -8.99
C ALA A 24 -4.68 -11.47 -8.18
N ARG A 25 -5.00 -12.41 -7.28
CA ARG A 25 -6.15 -12.31 -6.39
C ARG A 25 -6.00 -11.16 -5.39
N ILE A 26 -4.83 -10.99 -4.80
CA ILE A 26 -4.55 -9.88 -3.87
C ILE A 26 -4.63 -8.55 -4.61
N GLU A 27 -4.05 -8.43 -5.80
CA GLU A 27 -4.15 -7.24 -6.65
C GLU A 27 -5.60 -6.88 -6.95
N HIS A 28 -6.43 -7.85 -7.31
CA HIS A 28 -7.87 -7.63 -7.51
C HIS A 28 -8.53 -7.08 -6.24
N LEU A 29 -8.27 -7.68 -5.07
CA LEU A 29 -8.83 -7.21 -3.80
C LEU A 29 -8.32 -5.82 -3.40
N LEU A 30 -7.07 -5.48 -3.69
CA LEU A 30 -6.54 -4.14 -3.47
C LEU A 30 -7.28 -3.11 -4.32
N VAL A 31 -7.56 -3.43 -5.60
CA VAL A 31 -8.34 -2.55 -6.47
C VAL A 31 -9.77 -2.35 -5.93
N GLU A 32 -10.43 -3.41 -5.48
CA GLU A 32 -11.75 -3.30 -4.87
C GLU A 32 -11.73 -2.47 -3.58
N CYS A 33 -10.71 -2.63 -2.73
CA CYS A 33 -10.53 -1.78 -1.54
C CYS A 33 -10.30 -0.31 -1.90
N ALA A 34 -9.58 -0.01 -2.99
CA ALA A 34 -9.41 1.37 -3.46
C ALA A 34 -10.73 1.96 -3.96
N LYS A 35 -11.53 1.20 -4.70
CA LYS A 35 -12.86 1.63 -5.17
C LYS A 35 -13.84 1.85 -4.02
N GLU A 36 -13.87 0.92 -3.05
CA GLU A 36 -14.69 1.04 -1.84
C GLU A 36 -14.31 2.30 -1.06
N ALA A 37 -13.01 2.52 -0.85
CA ALA A 37 -12.52 3.72 -0.17
C ALA A 37 -12.90 5.02 -0.88
N ASP A 38 -12.72 5.07 -2.21
CA ASP A 38 -13.11 6.23 -2.99
C ASP A 38 -14.62 6.48 -2.90
N PHE A 39 -15.44 5.44 -3.06
CA PHE A 39 -16.89 5.54 -2.94
C PHE A 39 -17.34 6.01 -1.54
N ILE A 40 -16.97 5.28 -0.49
CA ILE A 40 -17.41 5.55 0.90
C ILE A 40 -17.05 6.98 1.32
N VAL A 41 -15.82 7.41 1.05
CA VAL A 41 -15.38 8.75 1.44
C VAL A 41 -16.12 9.83 0.64
N ASN A 42 -16.27 9.68 -0.67
CA ASN A 42 -16.96 10.70 -1.47
C ASN A 42 -18.46 10.76 -1.11
N GLU A 43 -19.14 9.62 -0.90
CA GLU A 43 -20.53 9.56 -0.44
C GLU A 43 -20.72 10.26 0.91
N ARG A 44 -19.84 9.97 1.87
CA ARG A 44 -19.89 10.60 3.21
C ARG A 44 -19.69 12.11 3.15
N GLU A 45 -18.74 12.57 2.35
CA GLU A 45 -18.32 13.97 2.36
C GLU A 45 -19.18 14.86 1.44
N TYR A 46 -19.77 14.31 0.38
CA TYR A 46 -20.47 15.09 -0.66
C TYR A 46 -21.90 14.63 -0.94
N GLY A 47 -22.30 13.46 -0.45
CA GLY A 47 -23.59 12.84 -0.73
C GLY A 47 -23.62 12.00 -2.00
N GLN A 48 -24.78 11.39 -2.26
CA GLN A 48 -24.93 10.33 -3.25
C GLN A 48 -24.50 10.71 -4.67
N GLY A 49 -23.56 9.95 -5.23
CA GLY A 49 -23.02 10.09 -6.59
C GLY A 49 -22.18 11.34 -6.82
N ARG A 50 -21.80 12.07 -5.75
CA ARG A 50 -21.08 13.34 -5.87
C ARG A 50 -19.60 13.16 -5.59
N TYR A 51 -18.79 13.80 -6.43
CA TYR A 51 -17.33 13.77 -6.36
C TYR A 51 -16.79 15.19 -6.38
N PRO A 52 -15.66 15.47 -5.70
CA PRO A 52 -15.07 16.80 -5.68
C PRO A 52 -14.56 17.18 -7.09
N ASP A 53 -14.80 18.44 -7.46
CA ASP A 53 -14.16 19.08 -8.61
C ASP A 53 -12.78 19.63 -8.22
N ASP A 54 -12.05 20.18 -9.21
CA ASP A 54 -10.70 20.71 -8.97
C ASP A 54 -10.70 21.87 -7.97
N LYS A 55 -11.76 22.69 -7.94
CA LYS A 55 -11.89 23.79 -6.99
C LYS A 55 -11.98 23.26 -5.56
N GLU A 56 -12.81 22.24 -5.33
CA GLU A 56 -12.93 21.60 -4.04
C GLU A 56 -11.63 20.89 -3.65
N CYS A 57 -11.01 20.14 -4.57
CA CYS A 57 -9.73 19.46 -4.33
C CYS A 57 -8.61 20.41 -3.88
N LEU A 58 -8.57 21.62 -4.45
CA LEU A 58 -7.52 22.61 -4.19
C LEU A 58 -7.84 23.57 -3.05
N ARG A 59 -9.07 23.53 -2.51
CA ARG A 59 -9.49 24.36 -1.39
C ARG A 59 -8.58 24.14 -0.18
N VAL A 60 -8.13 25.23 0.43
CA VAL A 60 -7.36 25.19 1.67
C VAL A 60 -8.31 24.88 2.83
N VAL A 61 -8.00 23.83 3.59
CA VAL A 61 -8.79 23.37 4.74
C VAL A 61 -8.10 23.66 6.07
N GLY A 62 -6.84 24.08 6.03
CA GLY A 62 -6.06 24.44 7.21
C GLY A 62 -4.62 24.76 6.82
N HIS A 63 -3.77 24.92 7.84
CA HIS A 63 -2.33 25.04 7.68
C HIS A 63 -1.64 24.07 8.63
N ASP A 64 -0.50 23.53 8.22
CA ASP A 64 0.30 22.66 9.08
C ASP A 64 1.10 23.46 10.12
N LYS A 65 1.90 22.77 10.93
CA LYS A 65 2.72 23.38 11.98
C LYS A 65 3.77 24.38 11.48
N ASN A 66 4.13 24.33 10.19
CA ASN A 66 5.07 25.23 9.56
C ASN A 66 4.36 26.40 8.85
N GLY A 67 3.03 26.40 8.84
CA GLY A 67 2.21 27.38 8.13
C GLY A 67 1.92 27.02 6.68
N ASP A 68 2.29 25.82 6.21
CA ASP A 68 2.02 25.40 4.83
C ASP A 68 0.54 25.02 4.65
N PRO A 69 -0.10 25.39 3.53
CA PRO A 69 -1.52 25.15 3.33
C PRO A 69 -1.83 23.66 3.14
N ILE A 70 -2.73 23.14 3.97
CA ILE A 70 -3.31 21.82 3.81
C ILE A 70 -4.49 21.94 2.85
N ARG A 71 -4.41 21.25 1.71
CA ARG A 71 -5.48 21.22 0.71
C ARG A 71 -6.43 20.07 0.96
N ARG A 72 -7.70 20.24 0.58
CA ARG A 72 -8.75 19.22 0.71
C ARG A 72 -8.36 17.89 0.06
N GLN A 73 -7.64 17.89 -1.05
CA GLN A 73 -7.14 16.65 -1.66
C GLN A 73 -6.26 15.81 -0.73
N ALA A 74 -5.48 16.44 0.15
CA ALA A 74 -4.63 15.72 1.11
C ALA A 74 -5.48 15.09 2.21
N GLU A 75 -6.46 15.83 2.73
CA GLU A 75 -7.41 15.34 3.72
C GLU A 75 -8.25 14.17 3.19
N LEU A 76 -8.82 14.30 1.98
CA LEU A 76 -9.56 13.22 1.32
C LEU A 76 -8.67 12.00 1.04
N GLY A 77 -7.41 12.23 0.66
CA GLY A 77 -6.41 11.18 0.48
C GLY A 77 -6.25 10.37 1.77
N THR A 78 -5.98 11.04 2.89
CA THR A 78 -5.86 10.40 4.21
C THR A 78 -7.09 9.57 4.57
N MET A 79 -8.28 10.15 4.43
CA MET A 79 -9.54 9.44 4.72
C MET A 79 -9.70 8.17 3.86
N LYS A 80 -9.30 8.22 2.59
CA LYS A 80 -9.37 7.08 1.68
C LYS A 80 -8.34 6.01 2.00
N HIS A 81 -7.13 6.37 2.42
CA HIS A 81 -6.16 5.38 2.92
C HIS A 81 -6.70 4.67 4.17
N ASP A 82 -7.30 5.39 5.12
CA ASP A 82 -7.87 4.77 6.33
C ASP A 82 -8.94 3.73 5.99
N VAL A 83 -9.87 4.06 5.08
CA VAL A 83 -10.91 3.13 4.61
C VAL A 83 -10.30 1.96 3.82
N ALA A 84 -9.34 2.23 2.93
CA ALA A 84 -8.68 1.19 2.14
C ALA A 84 -7.95 0.19 3.05
N PHE A 85 -7.22 0.66 4.06
CA PHE A 85 -6.55 -0.21 5.01
C PHE A 85 -7.51 -1.02 5.88
N ALA A 86 -8.66 -0.44 6.26
CA ALA A 86 -9.71 -1.22 6.92
C ALA A 86 -10.24 -2.35 6.03
N CYS A 87 -10.47 -2.07 4.74
CA CYS A 87 -10.84 -3.08 3.75
C CYS A 87 -9.77 -4.15 3.59
N VAL A 88 -8.48 -3.80 3.46
CA VAL A 88 -7.38 -4.77 3.35
C VAL A 88 -7.35 -5.72 4.56
N ARG A 89 -7.52 -5.19 5.78
CA ARG A 89 -7.58 -6.03 7.00
C ARG A 89 -8.75 -7.00 6.96
N ARG A 90 -9.91 -6.55 6.48
CA ARG A 90 -11.15 -7.33 6.41
C ARG A 90 -11.11 -8.42 5.33
N GLU A 91 -10.63 -8.06 4.14
CA GLU A 91 -10.73 -8.92 2.95
C GLU A 91 -9.45 -9.72 2.68
N ILE A 92 -8.28 -9.08 2.80
CA ILE A 92 -7.01 -9.65 2.35
C ILE A 92 -6.32 -10.39 3.49
N LEU A 93 -6.16 -9.77 4.66
CA LEU A 93 -5.47 -10.42 5.79
C LEU A 93 -6.24 -11.65 6.31
N ARG A 94 -7.55 -11.72 6.10
CA ARG A 94 -8.35 -12.92 6.41
C ARG A 94 -7.91 -14.13 5.57
N LEU A 95 -7.41 -13.91 4.36
CA LEU A 95 -7.04 -14.93 3.39
C LEU A 95 -5.52 -15.16 3.34
N PHE A 96 -4.73 -14.11 3.58
CA PHE A 96 -3.28 -14.10 3.47
C PHE A 96 -2.61 -13.46 4.72
N PRO A 97 -2.90 -13.96 5.94
CA PRO A 97 -2.50 -13.31 7.19
C PRO A 97 -0.99 -13.18 7.36
N GLU A 98 -0.22 -14.11 6.78
CA GLU A 98 1.21 -14.25 6.99
C GLU A 98 2.06 -13.70 5.83
N ASN A 99 1.42 -13.20 4.76
CA ASN A 99 2.09 -12.82 3.51
C ASN A 99 1.96 -11.34 3.16
N VAL A 100 1.20 -10.58 3.96
CA VAL A 100 0.86 -9.19 3.66
C VAL A 100 1.16 -8.31 4.87
N SER A 101 2.00 -7.30 4.66
CA SER A 101 2.24 -6.23 5.63
C SER A 101 1.52 -4.96 5.19
N ILE A 102 0.80 -4.32 6.12
CA ILE A 102 0.20 -3.00 5.92
C ILE A 102 1.11 -1.95 6.55
N GLU A 103 1.47 -0.95 5.76
CA GLU A 103 2.32 0.17 6.16
C GLU A 103 3.67 -0.23 6.81
N PRO A 104 4.38 -1.27 6.33
CA PRO A 104 5.70 -1.58 6.86
C PRO A 104 6.67 -0.44 6.58
N ARG A 105 7.67 -0.28 7.45
CA ARG A 105 8.69 0.76 7.31
C ARG A 105 10.07 0.14 7.17
N TYR A 106 10.71 0.43 6.06
CA TYR A 106 12.06 -0.05 5.73
C TYR A 106 13.08 1.08 5.79
N SER A 107 14.32 0.76 6.14
CA SER A 107 15.46 1.66 5.99
C SER A 107 15.60 2.10 4.52
N GLY A 108 16.00 3.36 4.30
CA GLY A 108 16.04 3.95 2.96
C GLY A 108 17.20 3.51 2.08
N ASP A 109 18.22 2.89 2.66
CA ASP A 109 19.48 2.60 1.97
C ASP A 109 19.74 1.09 1.94
N ALA A 110 19.43 0.47 0.80
CA ALA A 110 19.64 -0.96 0.56
C ALA A 110 21.11 -1.31 0.27
N SER A 111 21.99 -0.31 0.19
CA SER A 111 23.41 -0.43 -0.17
C SER A 111 24.27 -1.22 0.84
N ALA A 112 23.73 -1.56 2.02
CA ALA A 112 24.46 -2.23 3.10
C ALA A 112 24.01 -3.67 3.43
N GLY A 113 23.19 -4.33 2.60
CA GLY A 113 22.78 -5.73 2.83
C GLY A 113 21.28 -6.03 2.73
N GLY A 114 20.53 -5.22 1.99
CA GLY A 114 19.07 -5.39 1.81
C GLY A 114 18.23 -4.57 2.79
N PRO A 115 16.91 -4.53 2.59
CA PRO A 115 16.01 -3.72 3.42
C PRO A 115 15.97 -4.26 4.86
N THR A 116 15.95 -3.36 5.85
CA THR A 116 15.70 -3.70 7.26
C THR A 116 14.46 -2.97 7.76
N LEU A 117 13.71 -3.60 8.68
CA LEU A 117 12.58 -2.94 9.33
C LEU A 117 13.10 -1.88 10.31
N THR A 118 12.47 -0.70 10.31
CA THR A 118 12.87 0.41 11.17
C THR A 118 11.68 1.16 11.73
N ARG A 119 11.88 1.83 12.87
CA ARG A 119 10.94 2.81 13.44
C ARG A 119 11.36 4.26 13.14
N ILE A 120 12.54 4.46 12.54
CA ILE A 120 13.06 5.78 12.21
C ILE A 120 12.25 6.33 11.03
N TRP A 121 11.67 7.51 11.19
CA TRP A 121 10.87 8.15 10.15
C TRP A 121 11.73 8.74 9.04
N THR A 122 12.73 9.53 9.43
CA THR A 122 13.61 10.24 8.51
C THR A 122 14.37 9.28 7.61
N GLY A 123 14.27 9.48 6.30
CA GLY A 123 14.98 8.68 5.31
C GLY A 123 14.50 7.23 5.20
N SER A 124 13.33 6.87 5.75
CA SER A 124 12.73 5.54 5.59
C SER A 124 11.76 5.48 4.42
N ASN A 125 11.51 4.28 3.91
CA ASN A 125 10.47 3.99 2.94
C ASN A 125 9.29 3.32 3.64
N LYS A 126 8.08 3.84 3.42
CA LYS A 126 6.84 3.33 4.01
C LYS A 126 5.80 3.06 2.91
N PRO A 127 5.92 1.95 2.15
CA PRO A 127 4.87 1.51 1.24
C PRO A 127 3.59 1.19 2.00
N ASP A 128 2.46 1.33 1.34
CA ASP A 128 1.17 1.02 1.93
C ASP A 128 0.98 -0.47 2.13
N ILE A 129 1.36 -1.28 1.14
CA ILE A 129 1.18 -2.74 1.17
C ILE A 129 2.42 -3.42 0.62
N VAL A 130 2.90 -4.43 1.33
CA VAL A 130 3.98 -5.30 0.86
C VAL A 130 3.56 -6.74 0.95
N LEU A 131 3.68 -7.44 -0.18
CA LEU A 131 3.61 -8.89 -0.24
C LEU A 131 4.99 -9.46 0.02
N HIS A 132 5.06 -10.50 0.84
CA HIS A 132 6.33 -11.14 1.20
C HIS A 132 6.16 -12.64 1.40
N ALA A 133 7.28 -13.36 1.50
CA ALA A 133 7.26 -14.76 1.87
C ALA A 133 6.57 -14.97 3.22
N THR A 134 5.93 -16.12 3.42
CA THR A 134 5.17 -16.44 4.62
C THR A 134 6.02 -16.18 5.88
N GLY A 135 5.50 -15.31 6.76
CA GLY A 135 6.12 -14.93 8.03
C GLY A 135 7.37 -14.07 7.93
N GLN A 136 7.74 -13.55 6.75
CA GLN A 136 9.04 -12.91 6.53
C GLN A 136 8.94 -11.58 5.78
N ALA A 137 8.69 -10.50 6.52
CA ALA A 137 8.52 -9.15 5.98
C ALA A 137 9.75 -8.58 5.23
N LEU A 138 10.95 -9.16 5.39
CA LEU A 138 12.17 -8.76 4.66
C LEU A 138 12.33 -9.50 3.33
N GLN A 139 11.61 -10.60 3.12
CA GLN A 139 11.59 -11.33 1.85
C GLN A 139 10.49 -10.76 0.95
N ILE A 140 10.69 -9.50 0.55
CA ILE A 140 9.75 -8.72 -0.27
C ILE A 140 9.51 -9.44 -1.61
N GLN A 141 8.23 -9.57 -1.97
CA GLN A 141 7.78 -10.10 -3.26
C GLN A 141 7.24 -8.97 -4.15
N CYS A 142 6.28 -8.18 -3.66
CA CYS A 142 5.65 -7.09 -4.42
C CYS A 142 5.33 -5.92 -3.50
N ILE A 143 5.43 -4.69 -4.02
CA ILE A 143 5.17 -3.46 -3.27
C ILE A 143 4.06 -2.69 -3.96
N PHE A 144 3.08 -2.23 -3.19
CA PHE A 144 1.95 -1.43 -3.64
C PHE A 144 1.78 -0.17 -2.80
N ASP A 145 1.35 0.91 -3.45
CA ASP A 145 0.98 2.18 -2.81
C ASP A 145 -0.40 2.61 -3.35
N PHE A 146 -1.36 2.87 -2.47
CA PHE A 146 -2.63 3.45 -2.89
C PHE A 146 -2.41 4.90 -3.31
N LYS A 147 -3.05 5.28 -4.41
CA LYS A 147 -3.12 6.67 -4.85
C LYS A 147 -4.58 7.04 -5.10
N PHE A 148 -5.01 8.11 -4.45
CA PHE A 148 -6.34 8.71 -4.61
C PHE A 148 -6.25 10.14 -5.18
N PRO A 149 -5.87 10.31 -6.47
CA PRO A 149 -5.84 11.64 -7.06
C PRO A 149 -7.21 12.31 -6.99
N CYS A 150 -7.22 13.58 -6.59
CA CYS A 150 -8.46 14.35 -6.47
C CYS A 150 -8.77 15.12 -7.75
N THR A 151 -7.78 15.84 -8.30
CA THR A 151 -7.96 16.67 -9.49
C THR A 151 -8.16 15.85 -10.75
N LEU A 152 -8.80 16.44 -11.76
CA LEU A 152 -9.03 15.80 -13.05
C LEU A 152 -7.72 15.35 -13.71
N SER A 153 -6.70 16.23 -13.70
CA SER A 153 -5.37 15.91 -14.25
C SER A 153 -4.72 14.73 -13.54
N GLY A 154 -4.75 14.74 -12.20
CA GLY A 154 -4.19 13.66 -11.38
C GLY A 154 -4.94 12.34 -11.58
N LYS A 155 -6.28 12.39 -11.70
CA LYS A 155 -7.10 11.22 -12.00
C LYS A 155 -6.75 10.66 -13.37
N SER A 156 -6.56 11.50 -14.39
CA SER A 156 -6.26 11.04 -15.75
C SER A 156 -4.86 10.44 -15.93
N GLN A 157 -3.88 10.89 -15.15
CA GLN A 157 -2.47 10.52 -15.29
C GLN A 157 -1.81 10.35 -13.91
N PRO A 158 -2.20 9.33 -13.13
CA PRO A 158 -1.72 9.16 -11.75
C PRO A 158 -0.21 8.91 -11.64
N LEU A 159 0.43 8.37 -12.69
CA LEU A 159 1.89 8.18 -12.75
C LEU A 159 2.66 9.41 -13.25
N ALA A 160 2.00 10.49 -13.70
CA ALA A 160 2.72 11.66 -14.22
C ALA A 160 3.40 12.48 -13.11
N SER A 161 2.94 12.38 -11.86
CA SER A 161 3.53 13.07 -10.70
C SER A 161 4.99 12.68 -10.50
N SER A 162 5.88 13.68 -10.48
CA SER A 162 7.31 13.46 -10.26
C SER A 162 7.60 12.81 -8.90
N GLU A 163 6.79 13.15 -7.90
CA GLU A 163 6.84 12.64 -6.54
C GLU A 163 6.48 11.15 -6.50
N THR A 164 5.43 10.77 -7.23
CA THR A 164 5.01 9.36 -7.36
C THR A 164 6.09 8.54 -8.05
N ARG A 165 6.66 9.03 -9.16
CA ARG A 165 7.76 8.33 -9.85
C ARG A 165 9.00 8.17 -8.98
N LYS A 166 9.40 9.24 -8.27
CA LYS A 166 10.51 9.18 -7.29
C LYS A 166 10.22 8.20 -6.16
N GLN A 167 8.97 8.11 -5.69
CA GLN A 167 8.56 7.14 -4.68
C GLN A 167 8.66 5.70 -5.20
N MET A 168 8.14 5.43 -6.40
CA MET A 168 8.24 4.10 -7.01
C MET A 168 9.68 3.68 -7.27
N ALA A 169 10.55 4.61 -7.67
CA ALA A 169 11.99 4.38 -7.79
C ALA A 169 12.62 3.96 -6.44
N ARG A 170 12.34 4.69 -5.35
CA ARG A 170 12.83 4.30 -4.01
C ARG A 170 12.30 2.94 -3.55
N TYR A 171 11.06 2.60 -3.88
CA TYR A 171 10.52 1.27 -3.57
C TYR A 171 11.16 0.18 -4.41
N LYS A 172 11.53 0.47 -5.65
CA LYS A 172 12.26 -0.47 -6.50
C LYS A 172 13.62 -0.82 -5.89
N ASP A 173 14.26 0.14 -5.23
CA ASP A 173 15.54 -0.07 -4.54
C ASP A 173 15.42 -0.97 -3.31
N LEU A 174 14.22 -1.16 -2.76
CA LEU A 174 13.96 -2.17 -1.71
C LEU A 174 14.01 -3.61 -2.25
N GLY A 175 13.96 -3.79 -3.57
CA GLY A 175 13.96 -5.08 -4.24
C GLY A 175 12.57 -5.71 -4.39
N GLY A 176 12.55 -7.03 -4.53
CA GLY A 176 11.34 -7.81 -4.80
C GLY A 176 11.24 -8.33 -6.24
N LYS A 177 10.23 -9.16 -6.48
CA LYS A 177 9.99 -9.80 -7.78
C LYS A 177 9.11 -8.95 -8.70
N CYS A 178 8.10 -8.29 -8.15
CA CYS A 178 7.27 -7.37 -8.90
C CYS A 178 7.95 -6.00 -9.05
N LYS A 179 7.69 -5.32 -10.17
CA LYS A 179 7.87 -3.87 -10.21
C LYS A 179 6.89 -3.22 -9.21
N PRO A 180 7.31 -2.23 -8.42
CA PRO A 180 6.39 -1.47 -7.57
C PRO A 180 5.23 -0.91 -8.38
N ALA A 181 4.05 -0.91 -7.77
CA ALA A 181 2.84 -0.47 -8.43
C ALA A 181 2.09 0.55 -7.56
N ILE A 182 1.36 1.45 -8.21
CA ILE A 182 0.30 2.19 -7.55
C ILE A 182 -1.05 1.52 -7.81
N ILE A 183 -1.94 1.59 -6.83
CA ILE A 183 -3.34 1.17 -6.95
C ILE A 183 -4.20 2.42 -6.98
N THR A 184 -5.00 2.57 -8.04
CA THR A 184 -5.95 3.68 -8.16
C THR A 184 -7.38 3.13 -8.35
N PRO A 185 -8.41 3.84 -7.87
CA PRO A 185 -9.79 3.44 -8.12
C PRO A 185 -10.15 3.40 -9.61
N GLN A 186 -9.56 4.28 -10.42
CA GLN A 186 -9.93 4.48 -11.83
C GLN A 186 -9.23 3.49 -12.78
N PHE A 187 -7.97 3.14 -12.51
CA PHE A 187 -7.16 2.31 -13.41
C PHE A 187 -6.74 0.96 -12.81
N GLY A 188 -7.03 0.74 -11.52
CA GLY A 188 -6.57 -0.45 -10.83
C GLY A 188 -5.05 -0.43 -10.62
N VAL A 189 -4.37 -1.51 -11.01
CA VAL A 189 -2.92 -1.68 -10.82
C VAL A 189 -2.15 -1.00 -11.95
N LEU A 190 -1.29 -0.04 -11.60
CA LEU A 190 -0.41 0.66 -12.53
C LEU A 190 1.05 0.46 -12.12
N ARG A 191 1.90 0.05 -13.06
CA ARG A 191 3.33 -0.19 -12.88
C ARG A 191 4.12 0.72 -13.83
N GLU A 192 5.31 1.15 -13.41
CA GLU A 192 6.32 1.78 -14.30
C GLU A 192 7.11 0.74 -15.13
#